data_AF-A0A7Y8L8Z5-F1
#
_entry.id   AF-A0A7Y8L8Z5-F1
#
_cell.length_a   1.000
_cell.length_b   1.000
_cell.length_c   1.000
_cell.angle_alpha   90.00
_cell.angle_beta   90.00
_cell.angle_gamma   90.00
#
_symmetry.space_group_name_H-M   'P 1'
#
loop_
_entity.id
_entity.type
_entity.pdbx_description
1 polymer ?
#
loop_
_entity_poly.entity_id
_entity_poly.type
_entity_poly.pdbx_seq_one_letter_code
_entity_poly.pdbx_strand_id
1 'polypeptide(L)' 'MHEGNFSKNFLNTLINTIPDLIWVKDINGVYLTCNKKFEEFFGAKKMKL' A
#
# COMPACT_ATOMS: atom_id res chain seq x y z
N MET A 1 28.29 3.52 5.14
CA MET A 1 27.37 2.41 4.84
C MET A 1 25.97 2.92 5.09
N HIS A 2 25.15 3.12 4.04
CA HIS A 2 23.77 3.60 4.16
C HIS A 2 22.83 2.40 4.37
N GLU A 3 22.68 1.97 5.62
CA GLU A 3 21.60 1.07 6.01
C GLU A 3 20.32 1.89 6.15
N GLY A 4 19.29 1.62 5.33
CA GLY A 4 17.96 2.20 5.58
C GLY A 4 16.99 2.30 4.40
N ASN A 5 17.44 2.26 3.14
CA ASN A 5 16.54 2.49 1.99
C ASN A 5 16.05 1.21 1.28
N PHE A 6 16.71 0.06 1.47
CA PHE A 6 16.32 -1.19 0.81
C PHE A 6 14.97 -1.73 1.33
N SER A 7 14.73 -1.58 2.64
CA SER A 7 13.55 -2.15 3.32
C SER A 7 12.22 -1.58 2.80
N LYS A 8 12.09 -0.25 2.71
CA LYS A 8 10.81 0.40 2.35
C LYS A 8 10.43 0.14 0.89
N ASN A 9 11.39 0.18 -0.03
CA ASN A 9 11.13 -0.08 -1.44
C ASN A 9 10.83 -1.56 -1.70
N PHE A 10 11.57 -2.48 -1.06
CA PHE A 10 11.28 -3.90 -1.15
C PHE A 10 9.88 -4.23 -0.61
N LEU A 11 9.53 -3.72 0.56
CA LEU A 11 8.21 -3.94 1.17
C LEU A 11 7.08 -3.39 0.30
N ASN A 12 7.25 -2.17 -0.25
CA ASN A 12 6.29 -1.58 -1.17
C ASN A 12 6.11 -2.43 -2.43
N THR A 13 7.21 -2.90 -3.03
CA THR A 13 7.15 -3.78 -4.21
C THR A 13 6.42 -5.06 -3.86
N LEU A 14 6.80 -5.73 -2.77
CA LEU A 14 6.18 -6.97 -2.32
C LEU A 14 4.67 -6.82 -2.13
N ILE A 15 4.23 -5.81 -1.36
CA ILE A 15 2.81 -5.55 -1.11
C ILE A 15 2.02 -5.31 -2.41
N ASN A 16 2.63 -4.60 -3.37
CA ASN A 16 1.99 -4.31 -4.67
C ASN A 16 1.99 -5.48 -5.65
N THR A 17 2.78 -6.54 -5.39
CA THR A 17 2.75 -7.78 -6.19
C THR A 17 1.74 -8.82 -5.71
N ILE A 18 1.17 -8.64 -4.51
CA ILE A 18 0.17 -9.56 -3.97
C ILE A 18 -1.15 -9.41 -4.76
N PRO A 19 -1.75 -10.50 -5.26
CA PRO A 19 -2.97 -10.46 -6.06
C PRO A 19 -4.24 -10.23 -5.23
N ASP A 20 -4.15 -10.34 -3.91
CA ASP A 20 -5.26 -10.06 -2.99
C ASP A 20 -5.41 -8.56 -2.72
N LEU A 21 -6.62 -8.17 -2.30
CA LEU A 21 -6.93 -6.81 -1.90
C LEU A 21 -6.37 -6.54 -0.50
N ILE A 22 -5.46 -5.56 -0.36
CA ILE A 22 -4.88 -5.18 0.93
C ILE A 22 -5.21 -3.72 1.23
N TRP A 23 -5.72 -3.45 2.42
CA TRP A 23 -5.96 -2.11 2.94
C TRP A 23 -5.78 -2.04 4.46
N VAL A 24 -5.47 -0.83 4.95
CA VAL A 24 -5.47 -0.50 6.38
C VAL A 24 -6.48 0.61 6.61
N LYS A 25 -7.29 0.46 7.66
CA LYS A 25 -8.19 1.50 8.14
C LYS A 25 -7.76 1.99 9.52
N ASP A 26 -8.08 3.23 9.85
CA ASP A 26 -8.09 3.68 11.24
C ASP A 26 -9.33 3.13 11.99
N ILE A 27 -9.43 3.44 13.28
CA ILE A 27 -10.56 3.01 14.12
C ILE A 27 -11.91 3.60 13.70
N ASN A 28 -11.89 4.70 12.94
CA ASN A 28 -13.09 5.36 12.43
C ASN A 28 -13.50 4.82 11.05
N GLY A 29 -12.76 3.86 10.50
CA GLY A 29 -13.02 3.23 9.21
C GLY A 29 -12.43 3.95 8.00
N VAL A 30 -11.60 4.99 8.21
CA VAL A 30 -10.95 5.76 7.14
C VAL A 30 -9.79 4.96 6.55
N TYR A 31 -9.74 4.85 5.22
CA TYR A 31 -8.64 4.18 4.51
C TYR A 31 -7.33 4.96 4.64
N LEU A 32 -6.33 4.35 5.28
CA LEU A 32 -4.99 4.94 5.48
C LEU A 32 -4.04 4.58 4.34
N THR A 33 -4.06 3.33 3.89
CA THR A 33 -3.21 2.85 2.79
C THR A 33 -3.79 1.59 2.18
N CYS A 34 -3.39 1.31 0.94
CA CYS A 34 -3.75 0.11 0.21
C CYS A 34 -2.68 -0.29 -0.83
N ASN A 35 -2.76 -1.53 -1.32
CA ASN A 35 -1.94 -2.02 -2.43
C ASN A 35 -2.55 -1.66 -3.79
N LYS A 36 -1.75 -1.82 -4.85
CA LYS A 36 -2.17 -1.55 -6.23
C LYS A 36 -3.43 -2.31 -6.65
N LYS A 37 -3.59 -3.56 -6.20
CA LYS A 37 -4.77 -4.37 -6.54
C LYS A 37 -6.07 -3.77 -6.00
N PHE A 38 -6.01 -3.23 -4.78
CA PHE A 38 -7.14 -2.50 -4.20
C PHE A 38 -7.53 -1.27 -5.03
N GLU A 39 -6.54 -0.47 -5.46
CA GLU A 39 -6.78 0.70 -6.33
C GLU A 39 -7.46 0.30 -7.64
N GLU A 40 -6.99 -0.78 -8.27
CA GLU A 40 -7.54 -1.31 -9.52
C GLU A 40 -8.99 -1.81 -9.34
N PHE A 41 -9.28 -2.49 -8.24
CA PHE A 41 -10.62 -3.02 -7.96
C PHE A 41 -11.66 -1.91 -7.76
N PHE A 42 -11.30 -0.84 -7.05
CA PHE A 42 -12.19 0.30 -6.81
C PHE A 42 -12.15 1.37 -7.91
N GLY A 43 -11.20 1.31 -8.85
CA GLY A 43 -11.01 2.32 -9.89
C GLY A 43 -10.53 3.67 -9.36
N ALA A 44 -9.92 3.71 -8.17
CA ALA A 44 -9.48 4.93 -7.50
C ALA A 44 -8.04 4.78 -6.97
N LYS A 45 -7.22 5.81 -7.19
CA LYS A 45 -5.85 5.85 -6.67
C LYS A 45 -5.85 6.28 -5.22
N LYS A 46 -4.94 5.73 -4.41
CA LYS A 46 -4.71 6.23 -3.06
C LYS A 46 -4.24 7.68 -3.11
N MET A 47 -4.77 8.49 -2.21
CA MET A 47 -4.29 9.86 -2.03
C MET A 47 -2.93 9.81 -1.33
N LYS A 48 -1.91 10.42 -1.92
CA LYS A 48 -0.67 10.69 -1.20
C LYS A 48 -0.87 11.98 -0.42
N LEU A 49 -0.94 11.88 0.91
CA LEU A 49 -0.75 13.02 1.80
C LEU A 49 0.70 13.52 1.71
#